data_AF-A0A6B2LKV8-F1
#
_entry.id   AF-A0A6B2LKV8-F1
#
_cell.length_a   1.000
_cell.length_b   1.000
_cell.length_c   1.000
_cell.angle_alpha   90.00
_cell.angle_beta   90.00
_cell.angle_gamma   90.00
#
_symmetry.space_group_name_H-M   'P 1'
#
loop_
_entity.id
_entity.type
_entity.pdbx_description
1 polymer ?
#
loop_
_entity_poly.entity_id
_entity_poly.type
_entity_poly.pdbx_seq_one_letter_code
_entity_poly.pdbx_strand_id
1 'polypeptide(L)'
;MNDEDVSLLTTFLPPRFKLKDWELLFCTSTDGISMLSFYLKTRDADPTLLVVEDKKGHVFGAFVTEPWEKQKGYYGTGESFLFKLRPKELSDVWRWTGRNTYFMYSNDNSISVGGGRGQHGLWLGNDWYDGISQCSDTFENKPLSYSEKFVIKTVEIWKFV
;
A
#
# COMPACT_ATOMS: atom_id res chain seq x y z
N MET A 1 4.70 -6.33 10.97
CA MET A 1 3.91 -7.56 10.66
C MET A 1 4.33 -8.74 11.53
N ASN A 2 3.48 -9.76 11.71
CA ASN A 2 3.85 -11.04 12.34
C ASN A 2 4.10 -12.14 11.27
N ASP A 3 4.58 -13.32 11.69
CA ASP A 3 4.93 -14.42 10.77
C ASP A 3 3.73 -14.94 9.96
N GLU A 4 2.51 -14.90 10.53
CA GLU A 4 1.29 -15.29 9.82
C GLU A 4 0.94 -14.31 8.70
N ASP A 5 1.05 -13.00 8.97
CA ASP A 5 0.83 -11.92 8.01
C ASP A 5 1.82 -12.08 6.83
N VAL A 6 3.10 -12.36 7.11
CA VAL A 6 4.14 -12.58 6.09
C VAL A 6 3.86 -13.83 5.26
N SER A 7 3.49 -14.95 5.90
CA SER A 7 3.18 -16.21 5.22
C SER A 7 2.01 -16.04 4.25
N LEU A 8 0.92 -15.42 4.71
CA LEU A 8 -0.25 -15.16 3.88
C LEU A 8 0.09 -14.23 2.72
N LEU A 9 0.77 -13.11 2.99
CA LEU A 9 1.11 -12.13 1.98
C LEU A 9 2.06 -12.70 0.91
N THR A 10 2.96 -13.60 1.30
CA THR A 10 3.83 -14.34 0.37
C THR A 10 3.03 -15.16 -0.65
N THR A 11 1.84 -15.64 -0.29
CA THR A 11 0.97 -16.35 -1.25
C THR A 11 0.47 -15.44 -2.37
N PHE A 12 0.29 -14.14 -2.09
CA PHE A 12 -0.21 -13.12 -3.01
C PHE A 12 0.86 -12.55 -3.95
N LEU A 13 2.13 -12.59 -3.53
CA LEU A 13 3.24 -12.04 -4.29
C LEU A 13 3.45 -12.75 -5.65
N PRO A 14 3.96 -12.04 -6.68
CA PRO A 14 4.42 -12.68 -7.90
C PRO A 14 5.49 -13.74 -7.59
N PRO A 15 5.56 -14.85 -8.35
CA PRO A 15 6.45 -15.99 -8.04
C PRO A 15 7.91 -15.62 -7.77
N ARG A 16 8.43 -14.62 -8.49
CA ARG A 16 9.82 -14.14 -8.38
C ARG A 16 10.17 -13.41 -7.07
N PHE A 17 9.16 -13.03 -6.28
CA PHE A 17 9.36 -12.38 -4.98
C PHE A 17 9.06 -13.30 -3.79
N LYS A 18 8.53 -14.51 -4.02
CA LYS A 18 8.09 -15.42 -2.94
C LYS A 18 9.21 -15.98 -2.07
N LEU A 19 10.44 -16.02 -2.60
CA LEU A 19 11.62 -16.56 -1.92
C LEU A 19 12.63 -15.49 -1.53
N LYS A 20 12.28 -14.22 -1.74
CA LYS A 20 13.16 -13.10 -1.37
C LYS A 20 13.01 -12.77 0.09
N ASP A 21 14.11 -12.34 0.70
CA ASP A 21 14.08 -11.74 2.03
C ASP A 21 13.53 -10.31 1.95
N TRP A 22 12.95 -9.84 3.05
CA TRP A 22 12.29 -8.53 3.10
C TRP A 22 13.08 -7.60 4.01
N GLU A 23 13.37 -6.41 3.52
CA GLU A 23 14.09 -5.38 4.26
C GLU A 23 13.16 -4.18 4.50
N LEU A 24 13.05 -3.73 5.75
CA LEU A 24 12.25 -2.56 6.13
C LEU A 24 12.98 -1.29 5.72
N LEU A 25 12.36 -0.48 4.87
CA LEU A 25 12.89 0.80 4.41
C LEU A 25 12.42 1.98 5.26
N PHE A 26 11.13 2.00 5.56
CA PHE A 26 10.48 3.09 6.27
C PHE A 26 9.43 2.54 7.22
N CYS A 27 9.39 3.06 8.45
CA CYS A 27 8.30 2.83 9.39
C CYS A 27 7.95 4.09 10.18
N THR A 28 6.67 4.47 10.23
CA THR A 28 6.25 5.71 10.92
C THR A 28 6.53 5.70 12.42
N SER A 29 6.63 4.53 13.05
CA SER A 29 6.93 4.41 14.48
C SER A 29 8.41 4.62 14.81
N THR A 30 9.32 4.45 13.84
CA THR A 30 10.77 4.56 14.05
C THR A 30 11.40 5.75 13.31
N ASP A 31 10.87 6.10 12.14
CA ASP A 31 11.42 7.12 11.24
C ASP A 31 10.65 8.45 11.27
N GLY A 32 9.58 8.50 12.05
CA GLY A 32 8.67 9.63 12.14
C GLY A 32 7.68 9.72 10.97
N ILE A 33 6.97 10.86 10.92
CA ILE A 33 5.82 11.09 10.04
C ILE A 33 6.11 12.12 8.94
N SER A 34 7.38 12.29 8.56
CA SER A 34 7.76 13.25 7.52
C SER A 34 7.68 12.62 6.13
N MET A 35 6.92 13.24 5.21
CA MET A 35 6.91 12.85 3.79
C MET A 35 8.31 12.91 3.16
N LEU A 36 9.17 13.84 3.60
CA LEU A 36 10.55 13.91 3.12
C LEU A 36 11.35 12.66 3.52
N SER A 37 11.23 12.21 4.78
CA SER A 37 11.87 10.99 5.24
C SER A 37 11.38 9.77 4.47
N PHE A 38 10.08 9.69 4.21
CA PHE A 38 9.47 8.65 3.39
C PHE A 38 10.09 8.59 1.98
N TYR A 39 10.10 9.72 1.24
CA TYR A 39 10.67 9.75 -0.11
C TYR A 39 12.16 9.43 -0.12
N LEU A 40 12.95 9.96 0.84
CA LEU A 40 14.39 9.70 0.90
C LEU A 40 14.73 8.22 1.13
N LYS A 41 13.92 7.52 1.93
CA LYS A 41 14.12 6.09 2.24
C LYS A 41 13.60 5.15 1.16
N THR A 42 12.74 5.61 0.26
CA THR A 42 12.00 4.74 -0.68
C THR A 42 12.26 5.03 -2.16
N ARG A 43 12.94 6.14 -2.50
CA ARG A 43 13.15 6.61 -3.89
C ARG A 43 13.89 5.66 -4.84
N ASP A 44 14.69 4.73 -4.32
CA ASP A 44 15.55 3.85 -5.13
C ASP A 44 15.13 2.37 -4.98
N ALA A 45 13.90 2.12 -4.51
CA ALA A 45 13.41 0.78 -4.21
C ALA A 45 12.18 0.44 -5.03
N ASP A 46 12.30 -0.63 -5.83
CA ASP A 46 11.20 -1.28 -6.52
C ASP A 46 11.41 -2.80 -6.63
N PRO A 47 10.32 -3.58 -6.66
CA PRO A 47 9.00 -3.19 -6.16
C PRO A 47 9.02 -3.03 -4.63
N THR A 48 8.03 -2.33 -4.09
CA THR A 48 7.87 -2.19 -2.63
C THR A 48 6.51 -2.68 -2.16
N LEU A 49 6.47 -3.05 -0.90
CA LEU A 49 5.27 -3.43 -0.18
C LEU A 49 4.93 -2.33 0.82
N LEU A 50 3.79 -1.67 0.61
CA LEU A 50 3.17 -0.74 1.55
C LEU A 50 2.25 -1.53 2.48
N VAL A 51 2.49 -1.46 3.79
CA VAL A 51 1.67 -2.12 4.81
C VAL A 51 1.16 -1.08 5.79
N VAL A 52 -0.14 -1.11 6.06
CA VAL A 52 -0.82 -0.21 6.98
C VAL A 52 -1.47 -1.04 8.09
N GLU A 53 -1.20 -0.68 9.33
CA GLU A 53 -2.01 -1.11 10.47
C GLU A 53 -2.86 0.08 10.93
N ASP A 54 -4.18 -0.11 11.04
CA ASP A 54 -5.07 0.90 11.59
C ASP A 54 -5.20 0.79 13.12
N LYS A 55 -5.74 1.82 13.78
CA LYS A 55 -5.95 1.83 15.24
C LYS A 55 -6.98 0.80 15.72
N LYS A 56 -7.71 0.15 14.81
CA LYS A 56 -8.65 -0.94 15.11
C LYS A 56 -8.03 -2.33 14.90
N GLY A 57 -6.75 -2.40 14.53
CA GLY A 57 -6.00 -3.64 14.37
C GLY A 57 -6.16 -4.33 13.01
N HIS A 58 -6.79 -3.68 12.02
CA HIS A 58 -6.81 -4.19 10.65
C HIS A 58 -5.44 -3.98 10.01
N VAL A 59 -5.05 -4.93 9.16
CA VAL A 59 -3.83 -4.83 8.36
C VAL A 59 -4.15 -5.09 6.90
N PHE A 60 -3.70 -4.17 6.08
CA PHE A 60 -3.93 -4.13 4.65
C PHE A 60 -2.85 -3.28 4.00
N GLY A 61 -2.85 -3.19 2.68
CA GLY A 61 -1.83 -2.44 1.99
C GLY A 61 -1.82 -2.65 0.50
N ALA A 62 -0.65 -2.40 -0.09
CA ALA A 62 -0.43 -2.53 -1.52
C ALA A 62 0.94 -3.12 -1.83
N PHE A 63 1.01 -3.94 -2.86
CA PHE A 63 2.24 -4.20 -3.59
C PHE A 63 2.29 -3.24 -4.78
N VAL A 64 3.39 -2.50 -4.90
CA VAL A 64 3.57 -1.47 -5.93
C VAL A 64 4.88 -1.66 -6.66
N THR A 65 4.87 -1.38 -7.97
CA THR A 65 5.94 -1.83 -8.87
C THR A 65 6.99 -0.80 -9.19
N GLU A 66 6.78 0.46 -8.81
CA GLU A 66 7.69 1.56 -9.09
C GLU A 66 8.12 2.23 -7.78
N PRO A 67 9.27 2.92 -7.76
CA PRO A 67 9.68 3.71 -6.60
C PRO A 67 8.67 4.80 -6.27
N TRP A 68 8.63 5.20 -4.99
CA TRP A 68 7.77 6.29 -4.55
C TRP A 68 8.37 7.63 -4.95
N GLU A 69 7.71 8.31 -5.89
CA GLU A 69 8.15 9.60 -6.42
C GLU A 69 6.99 10.57 -6.59
N LYS A 70 7.27 11.85 -6.34
CA LYS A 70 6.30 12.92 -6.59
C LYS A 70 6.05 13.05 -8.08
N GLN A 71 4.83 12.78 -8.52
CA GLN A 71 4.46 12.86 -9.93
C GLN A 71 3.21 13.71 -10.16
N LYS A 72 3.11 14.31 -11.36
CA LYS A 72 1.94 15.11 -11.77
C LYS A 72 0.70 14.25 -12.07
N GLY A 73 0.89 12.97 -12.34
CA GLY A 73 -0.15 12.03 -12.73
C GLY A 73 0.08 10.66 -12.13
N TYR A 74 -0.79 9.72 -12.50
CA TYR A 74 -0.65 8.34 -12.08
C TYR A 74 0.52 7.64 -12.79
N TYR A 75 1.19 6.76 -12.06
CA TYR A 75 2.30 5.93 -12.53
C TYR A 75 2.16 4.50 -11.99
N GLY A 76 3.12 3.62 -12.27
CA GLY A 76 3.05 2.21 -11.91
C GLY A 76 2.62 1.30 -13.05
N THR A 77 2.57 0.00 -12.75
CA THR A 77 2.19 -1.04 -13.73
C THR A 77 1.05 -1.92 -13.20
N GLY A 78 0.48 -2.73 -14.10
CA GLY A 78 -0.62 -3.65 -13.83
C GLY A 78 -0.28 -4.83 -12.91
N GLU A 79 0.98 -5.01 -12.51
CA GLU A 79 1.35 -5.98 -11.46
C GLU A 79 1.13 -5.45 -10.05
N SER A 80 0.83 -4.15 -9.89
CA SER A 80 0.41 -3.58 -8.61
C SER A 80 -0.91 -4.20 -8.16
N PHE A 81 -1.09 -4.37 -6.85
CA PHE A 81 -2.33 -4.89 -6.28
C PHE A 81 -2.56 -4.38 -4.86
N LEU A 82 -3.82 -4.37 -4.44
CA LEU A 82 -4.21 -4.12 -3.05
C LEU A 82 -4.43 -5.45 -2.33
N PHE A 83 -4.22 -5.47 -1.01
CA PHE A 83 -4.48 -6.65 -0.22
C PHE A 83 -5.02 -6.29 1.17
N LYS A 84 -5.66 -7.27 1.80
CA LYS A 84 -6.07 -7.26 3.20
C LYS A 84 -5.58 -8.54 3.87
N LEU A 85 -4.97 -8.41 5.04
CA LEU A 85 -4.45 -9.53 5.84
C LEU A 85 -5.26 -9.75 7.10
N ARG A 86 -5.65 -8.67 7.79
CA ARG A 86 -6.37 -8.75 9.07
C ARG A 86 -7.73 -8.01 9.05
N PRO A 87 -8.79 -8.61 9.62
CA PRO A 87 -8.84 -9.96 10.19
C PRO A 87 -8.71 -11.05 9.10
N LYS A 88 -8.16 -12.21 9.47
CA LYS A 88 -7.71 -13.26 8.54
C LYS A 88 -8.86 -13.84 7.72
N GLU A 89 -10.04 -13.93 8.32
CA GLU A 89 -11.28 -14.41 7.69
C GLU A 89 -11.79 -13.49 6.58
N LEU A 90 -11.32 -12.23 6.57
CA LEU A 90 -11.62 -11.23 5.56
C LEU A 90 -10.40 -10.92 4.68
N SER A 91 -9.36 -11.76 4.73
CA SER A 91 -8.19 -11.56 3.88
C SER A 91 -8.54 -11.77 2.41
N ASP A 92 -7.99 -10.92 1.55
CA ASP A 92 -8.26 -10.93 0.12
C ASP A 92 -7.18 -10.13 -0.64
N VAL A 93 -7.12 -10.32 -1.95
CA VAL A 93 -6.18 -9.63 -2.85
C VAL A 93 -6.91 -9.15 -4.11
N TRP A 94 -6.77 -7.86 -4.41
CA TRP A 94 -7.39 -7.21 -5.56
C TRP A 94 -6.34 -6.78 -6.58
N ARG A 95 -6.33 -7.50 -7.71
CA ARG A 95 -5.42 -7.26 -8.84
C ARG A 95 -6.04 -6.29 -9.83
N TRP A 96 -5.21 -5.78 -10.73
CA TRP A 96 -5.64 -4.86 -11.77
C TRP A 96 -6.80 -5.43 -12.62
N THR A 97 -7.83 -4.60 -12.82
CA THR A 97 -9.05 -4.95 -13.57
C THR A 97 -8.91 -4.78 -15.09
N GLY A 98 -7.89 -4.07 -15.56
CA GLY A 98 -7.77 -3.64 -16.96
C GLY A 98 -8.55 -2.36 -17.31
N ARG A 99 -9.31 -1.76 -16.38
CA ARG A 99 -10.22 -0.62 -16.70
C ARG A 99 -9.52 0.72 -16.92
N ASN A 100 -8.41 0.96 -16.24
CA ASN A 100 -7.58 2.17 -16.37
C ASN A 100 -6.15 1.87 -15.90
N THR A 101 -5.24 2.87 -15.93
CA THR A 101 -3.85 2.72 -15.47
C THR A 101 -3.53 3.62 -14.28
N TYR A 102 -4.49 3.83 -13.38
CA TYR A 102 -4.36 4.74 -12.24
C TYR A 102 -3.79 4.03 -11.00
N PHE A 103 -2.62 3.40 -11.14
CA PHE A 103 -2.06 2.50 -10.12
C PHE A 103 -1.52 3.21 -8.90
N MET A 104 -0.61 4.16 -9.08
CA MET A 104 0.06 4.89 -8.00
C MET A 104 -0.07 6.38 -8.25
N TYR A 105 -0.23 7.16 -7.20
CA TYR A 105 -0.16 8.62 -7.23
C TYR A 105 0.45 9.10 -5.92
N SER A 106 1.43 9.99 -5.99
CA SER A 106 2.00 10.59 -4.78
C SER A 106 2.48 12.01 -5.03
N ASN A 107 2.32 12.85 -4.01
CA ASN A 107 2.74 14.25 -4.01
C ASN A 107 3.15 14.69 -2.59
N ASP A 108 3.32 15.99 -2.35
CA ASP A 108 3.71 16.52 -1.04
C ASP A 108 2.65 16.32 0.07
N ASN A 109 1.40 16.07 -0.32
CA ASN A 109 0.26 16.06 0.59
C ASN A 109 -0.33 14.66 0.84
N SER A 110 0.00 13.67 0.01
CA SER A 110 -0.55 12.32 0.14
C SER A 110 0.15 11.30 -0.75
N ILE A 111 -0.09 10.03 -0.45
CA ILE A 111 0.12 8.91 -1.36
C ILE A 111 -1.19 8.16 -1.60
N SER A 112 -1.35 7.55 -2.76
CA SER A 112 -2.53 6.78 -3.13
C SER A 112 -2.18 5.61 -4.06
N VAL A 113 -2.88 4.50 -3.88
CA VAL A 113 -2.82 3.32 -4.73
C VAL A 113 -4.23 2.96 -5.21
N GLY A 114 -4.43 2.96 -6.52
CA GLY A 114 -5.69 2.65 -7.19
C GLY A 114 -6.63 3.84 -7.27
N GLY A 115 -6.76 4.44 -8.45
CA GLY A 115 -7.70 5.53 -8.71
C GLY A 115 -8.95 5.11 -9.48
N GLY A 116 -9.83 6.08 -9.73
CA GLY A 116 -10.99 5.94 -10.62
C GLY A 116 -12.21 6.66 -10.08
N ARG A 117 -12.87 7.49 -10.92
CA ARG A 117 -14.10 8.22 -10.57
C ARG A 117 -14.04 9.02 -9.26
N GLY A 118 -12.86 9.56 -8.94
CA GLY A 118 -12.63 10.33 -7.70
C GLY A 118 -12.51 9.46 -6.43
N GLN A 119 -12.45 8.14 -6.55
CA GLN A 119 -12.23 7.21 -5.45
C GLN A 119 -10.79 6.71 -5.44
N HIS A 120 -10.35 6.32 -4.24
CA HIS A 120 -9.01 5.80 -3.98
C HIS A 120 -9.10 4.42 -3.35
N GLY A 121 -8.46 3.42 -3.95
CA GLY A 121 -8.38 2.07 -3.40
C GLY A 121 -7.68 2.08 -2.04
N LEU A 122 -6.59 2.83 -1.96
CA LEU A 122 -5.93 3.24 -0.73
C LEU A 122 -5.41 4.69 -0.89
N TRP A 123 -5.59 5.51 0.12
CA TRP A 123 -5.06 6.88 0.21
C TRP A 123 -4.61 7.13 1.64
N LEU A 124 -3.44 7.75 1.80
CA LEU A 124 -2.87 8.14 3.08
C LEU A 124 -2.44 9.61 3.02
N GLY A 125 -2.82 10.39 4.03
CA GLY A 125 -2.42 11.78 4.18
C GLY A 125 -0.94 11.96 4.54
N ASN A 126 -0.40 13.16 4.30
CA ASN A 126 0.98 13.51 4.64
C ASN A 126 1.29 13.58 6.14
N ASP A 127 0.26 13.56 6.99
CA ASP A 127 0.38 13.47 8.44
C ASP A 127 0.52 12.02 8.94
N TRP A 128 0.39 11.04 8.04
CA TRP A 128 0.39 9.60 8.34
C TRP A 128 -0.62 9.22 9.43
N TYR A 129 -1.71 9.99 9.53
CA TYR A 129 -2.75 9.82 10.54
C TYR A 129 -4.08 9.43 9.91
N ASP A 130 -4.52 10.17 8.90
CA ASP A 130 -5.79 9.91 8.21
C ASP A 130 -5.59 9.07 6.95
N GLY A 131 -6.45 8.07 6.79
CA GLY A 131 -6.47 7.20 5.61
C GLY A 131 -7.88 6.96 5.07
N ILE A 132 -7.95 6.73 3.76
CA ILE A 132 -9.17 6.42 3.02
C ILE A 132 -8.96 5.18 2.17
N SER A 133 -9.97 4.31 2.10
CA SER A 133 -10.02 3.17 1.18
C SER A 133 -11.44 2.96 0.68
N GLN A 134 -11.61 3.07 -0.63
CA GLN A 134 -12.89 3.01 -1.34
C GLN A 134 -12.78 2.06 -2.54
N CYS A 135 -13.89 1.85 -3.25
CA CYS A 135 -13.90 1.01 -4.44
C CYS A 135 -13.28 1.75 -5.64
N SER A 136 -12.04 1.39 -5.99
CA SER A 136 -11.40 1.97 -7.17
C SER A 136 -11.76 1.22 -8.46
N ASP A 137 -11.91 1.92 -9.58
CA ASP A 137 -12.06 1.24 -10.88
C ASP A 137 -10.80 0.42 -11.24
N THR A 138 -9.63 0.81 -10.71
CA THR A 138 -8.33 0.16 -10.97
C THR A 138 -8.30 -1.27 -10.45
N PHE A 139 -8.85 -1.53 -9.26
CA PHE A 139 -8.73 -2.83 -8.58
C PHE A 139 -10.09 -3.46 -8.22
N GLU A 140 -11.19 -2.71 -8.31
CA GLU A 140 -12.54 -3.14 -7.88
C GLU A 140 -12.54 -3.70 -6.46
N ASN A 141 -11.70 -3.10 -5.60
CA ASN A 141 -11.51 -3.52 -4.23
C ASN A 141 -12.68 -3.13 -3.34
N LYS A 142 -12.91 -3.90 -2.29
CA LYS A 142 -13.74 -3.45 -1.16
C LYS A 142 -12.91 -2.52 -0.26
N PRO A 143 -13.55 -1.72 0.62
CA PRO A 143 -12.82 -0.99 1.66
C PRO A 143 -11.88 -1.91 2.45
N LEU A 144 -10.62 -1.51 2.57
CA LEU A 144 -9.57 -2.35 3.14
C LEU A 144 -9.64 -2.40 4.69
N SER A 145 -10.03 -1.29 5.33
CA SER A 145 -10.36 -1.25 6.76
C SER A 145 -11.80 -1.72 7.03
N TYR A 146 -12.28 -1.57 8.27
CA TYR A 146 -13.68 -1.77 8.64
C TYR A 146 -14.63 -0.77 7.96
N SER A 147 -14.15 0.44 7.71
CA SER A 147 -14.87 1.55 7.08
C SER A 147 -14.00 2.23 6.04
N GLU A 148 -14.62 3.04 5.17
CA GLU A 148 -13.87 3.77 4.14
C GLU A 148 -12.82 4.73 4.72
N LYS A 149 -13.12 5.35 5.86
CA LYS A 149 -12.16 6.18 6.61
C LYS A 149 -11.60 5.38 7.77
N PHE A 150 -10.31 5.54 8.01
CA PHE A 150 -9.62 4.89 9.12
C PHE A 150 -8.51 5.79 9.67
N VAL A 151 -8.14 5.55 10.93
CA VAL A 151 -7.02 6.22 11.58
C VAL A 151 -5.84 5.25 11.58
N ILE A 152 -4.73 5.71 11.02
CA ILE A 152 -3.49 4.97 10.89
C ILE A 152 -2.85 4.82 12.27
N LYS A 153 -2.35 3.61 12.56
CA LYS A 153 -1.49 3.33 13.72
C LYS A 153 -0.03 3.28 13.28
N THR A 154 0.28 2.50 12.25
CA THR A 154 1.62 2.42 11.67
C THR A 154 1.55 2.23 10.16
N VAL A 155 2.57 2.74 9.45
CA VAL A 155 2.83 2.45 8.06
C VAL A 155 4.25 1.91 7.94
N GLU A 156 4.40 0.80 7.21
CA GLU A 156 5.68 0.16 6.92
C GLU A 156 5.87 0.05 5.39
N ILE A 157 7.08 0.32 4.91
CA ILE A 157 7.48 0.08 3.52
C ILE A 157 8.60 -0.96 3.52
N TRP A 158 8.41 -2.03 2.77
CA TRP A 158 9.38 -3.12 2.65
C TRP A 158 9.85 -3.26 1.20
N LYS A 159 11.13 -3.59 1.00
CA LYS A 159 11.67 -4.02 -0.30
C LYS A 159 12.05 -5.50 -0.26
N PHE A 160 12.24 -6.08 -1.44
CA PHE A 160 12.65 -7.46 -1.61
C PHE A 160 14.13 -7.53 -2.00
N VAL A 161 14.96 -8.19 -1.18
CA VAL A 161 16.40 -8.38 -1.45
C VAL A 161 16.67 -9.73 -2.09
#